data_AF-R5LGT9-F1
#
_entry.id   AF-R5LGT9-F1
#
_cell.length_a   1.000
_cell.length_b   1.000
_cell.length_c   1.000
_cell.angle_alpha   90.00
_cell.angle_beta   90.00
_cell.angle_gamma   90.00
#
_symmetry.space_group_name_H-M   'P 1'
#
loop_
_entity.id
_entity.type
_entity.pdbx_description
1 polymer ?
#
loop_
_entity_poly.entity_id
_entity_poly.type
_entity_poly.pdbx_seq_one_letter_code
_entity_poly.pdbx_strand_id
1 'polypeptide(L)'
;MEYPVLDAKATGARIKEIRKAHHIKVEEIARFMGFESDQAVYKWQRGDSLPTVDNLYALSRLFGTSVDDILRGSREEDESPSLPAYRDFYETKLAG
;
A
#
# COMPACT_ATOMS: atom_id res chain seq x y z
N MET A 1 7.44 -10.36 -17.43
CA MET A 1 6.03 -10.25 -16.97
C MET A 1 5.85 -8.85 -16.42
N GLU A 2 5.04 -8.01 -17.07
CA GLU A 2 4.67 -6.71 -16.53
C GLU A 2 3.39 -6.89 -15.69
N TYR A 3 3.56 -7.15 -14.39
CA TYR A 3 2.46 -7.06 -13.43
C TYR A 3 2.50 -5.67 -12.77
N PRO A 4 1.35 -5.15 -12.28
CA PRO A 4 1.33 -3.86 -11.60
C PRO A 4 2.21 -3.90 -10.35
N VAL A 5 3.09 -2.90 -10.23
CA VAL A 5 3.97 -2.72 -9.07
C VAL A 5 3.62 -1.43 -8.34
N LEU A 6 3.80 -1.46 -7.02
CA LEU A 6 3.54 -0.33 -6.14
C LEU A 6 4.55 0.80 -6.37
N ASP A 7 4.05 2.02 -6.34
CA ASP A 7 4.86 3.23 -6.26
C ASP A 7 5.06 3.60 -4.78
N ALA A 8 6.30 3.49 -4.30
CA ALA A 8 6.66 3.80 -2.93
C ALA A 8 6.47 5.28 -2.58
N LYS A 9 6.72 6.20 -3.51
CA LYS A 9 6.55 7.64 -3.28
C LYS A 9 5.08 8.01 -3.21
N ALA A 10 4.27 7.50 -4.14
CA ALA A 10 2.83 7.76 -4.15
C ALA A 10 2.16 7.12 -2.92
N THR A 11 2.52 5.87 -2.58
CA THR A 11 2.04 5.20 -1.36
C THR A 11 2.46 5.97 -0.10
N GLY A 12 3.72 6.43 -0.04
CA GLY A 12 4.24 7.25 1.05
C GLY A 12 3.49 8.58 1.23
N ALA A 13 3.23 9.28 0.12
CA ALA A 13 2.42 10.49 0.12
C ALA A 13 1.00 10.22 0.63
N ARG A 14 0.38 9.11 0.19
CA ARG A 14 -0.95 8.70 0.65
C ARG A 14 -0.99 8.42 2.16
N ILE A 15 0.01 7.75 2.72
CA ILE A 15 0.13 7.55 4.18
C ILE A 15 0.16 8.90 4.90
N LYS A 16 0.94 9.86 4.38
CA LYS A 16 1.06 11.21 4.97
C LYS A 16 -0.26 11.98 4.92
N GLU A 17 -1.01 11.86 3.83
CA GLU A 17 -2.32 12.50 3.65
C GLU A 17 -3.33 11.96 4.67
N ILE A 18 -3.52 10.64 4.72
CA ILE A 18 -4.47 9.99 5.63
C ILE A 18 -4.10 10.34 7.08
N ARG A 19 -2.81 10.20 7.45
CA ARG A 19 -2.33 10.58 8.79
C ARG A 19 -2.74 12.00 9.16
N LYS A 20 -2.50 12.97 8.25
CA LYS A 20 -2.83 14.39 8.49
C LYS A 20 -4.34 14.61 8.59
N ALA A 21 -5.14 13.97 7.75
CA ALA A 21 -6.61 14.06 7.82
C ALA A 21 -7.14 13.56 9.17
N HIS A 22 -6.51 12.52 9.74
CA HIS A 22 -6.84 11.99 11.06
C HIS A 22 -6.15 12.73 12.22
N HIS A 23 -5.37 13.79 11.95
CA HIS A 23 -4.65 14.58 12.96
C HIS A 23 -3.66 13.75 13.82
N ILE A 24 -3.19 12.62 13.30
CA ILE A 24 -2.25 11.72 14.00
C ILE A 24 -0.83 12.23 13.78
N LYS A 25 0.02 12.26 14.81
CA LYS A 25 1.46 12.58 14.68
C LYS A 25 2.27 11.35 14.26
N VAL A 26 3.43 11.58 13.67
CA VAL A 26 4.35 10.50 13.23
C VAL A 26 4.81 9.64 14.41
N GLU A 27 5.13 10.27 15.54
CA GLU A 27 5.47 9.60 16.80
C GLU A 27 4.35 8.70 17.35
N GLU A 28 3.08 9.02 17.07
CA GLU A 28 1.94 8.22 17.52
C GLU A 28 1.79 6.94 16.70
N ILE A 29 2.07 6.99 15.40
CA ILE A 29 2.13 5.78 14.55
C ILE A 29 3.25 4.86 15.05
N ALA A 30 4.45 5.40 15.28
CA ALA A 30 5.58 4.62 15.77
C ALA A 30 5.27 3.96 17.13
N ARG A 31 4.67 4.73 18.06
CA ARG A 31 4.24 4.22 19.36
C ARG A 31 3.17 3.14 19.24
N PHE A 32 2.17 3.33 18.38
CA PHE A 32 1.13 2.34 18.12
C PHE A 32 1.71 1.01 17.60
N MET A 33 2.76 1.08 16.80
CA MET A 33 3.46 -0.09 16.24
C MET A 33 4.54 -0.67 17.17
N GLY A 34 4.76 -0.09 18.36
CA GLY A 34 5.79 -0.53 19.29
C GLY A 34 7.22 -0.27 18.81
N PHE A 35 7.43 0.70 17.91
CA PHE A 35 8.77 1.05 17.44
C PHE A 35 9.51 1.93 18.45
N GLU A 36 10.81 1.69 18.57
CA GLU A 36 11.71 2.52 19.38
C GLU A 36 11.93 3.93 18.78
N SER A 37 11.68 4.11 17.48
CA SER A 37 11.82 5.40 16.80
C SER A 37 10.82 5.58 15.66
N ASP A 38 10.62 6.83 15.25
CA ASP A 38 9.71 7.24 14.18
C ASP A 38 10.34 7.24 12.77
N GLN A 39 11.59 6.79 12.67
CA GLN A 39 12.37 6.79 11.43
C GLN A 39 11.74 5.95 10.32
N ALA A 40 11.14 4.80 10.67
CA ALA A 40 10.43 3.97 9.71
C ALA A 40 9.27 4.73 9.05
N VAL A 41 8.47 5.43 9.86
CA VAL A 41 7.31 6.21 9.39
C VAL A 41 7.75 7.36 8.48
N TYR A 42 8.86 8.03 8.79
CA TYR A 42 9.41 9.06 7.90
C TYR A 42 9.94 8.50 6.58
N LYS A 43 10.64 7.34 6.60
CA LYS A 43 11.10 6.66 5.38
C LYS A 43 9.92 6.30 4.48
N TRP A 44 8.84 5.76 5.06
CA TRP A 44 7.63 5.45 4.31
C TRP A 44 7.02 6.70 3.70
N GLN A 45 6.81 7.77 4.47
CA GLN A 45 6.18 8.99 3.96
C GLN A 45 7.01 9.75 2.90
N ARG A 46 8.33 9.53 2.83
CA ARG A 46 9.19 10.04 1.75
C ARG A 46 9.26 9.11 0.54
N GLY A 47 8.80 7.87 0.67
CA GLY A 47 8.92 6.83 -0.34
C GLY A 47 10.32 6.20 -0.42
N ASP A 48 11.14 6.33 0.63
CA ASP A 48 12.46 5.70 0.69
C ASP A 48 12.35 4.17 0.78
N SER A 49 11.26 3.68 1.37
CA SER A 49 10.89 2.26 1.42
C SER A 49 9.37 2.12 1.57
N LEU A 50 8.82 0.98 1.16
CA LEU A 50 7.45 0.62 1.51
C LEU A 50 7.35 0.13 2.96
N PRO A 51 6.21 0.30 3.64
CA PRO A 51 5.91 -0.47 4.84
C PRO A 51 5.80 -1.97 4.49
N THR A 52 6.15 -2.83 5.44
CA THR A 52 5.87 -4.28 5.31
C THR A 52 4.37 -4.55 5.28
N VAL A 53 3.97 -5.75 4.88
CA VAL A 53 2.55 -6.17 4.89
C VAL A 53 1.92 -6.01 6.28
N ASP A 54 2.62 -6.42 7.34
CA ASP A 54 2.14 -6.26 8.72
C ASP A 54 1.96 -4.79 9.11
N ASN A 55 2.89 -3.93 8.69
CA ASN A 55 2.80 -2.49 8.95
C ASN A 55 1.66 -1.84 8.17
N LEU A 56 1.42 -2.25 6.92
CA LEU A 56 0.27 -1.81 6.15
C LEU A 56 -1.05 -2.21 6.83
N TYR A 57 -1.12 -3.44 7.32
CA TYR A 57 -2.28 -3.91 8.07
C TYR A 57 -2.47 -3.11 9.37
N ALA A 58 -1.40 -2.84 10.12
CA ALA A 58 -1.48 -1.99 11.32
C ALA A 58 -1.94 -0.56 10.99
N LEU A 59 -1.42 0.05 9.91
CA LEU A 59 -1.84 1.37 9.44
C LEU A 59 -3.32 1.40 9.07
N SER A 60 -3.80 0.37 8.37
CA SER A 60 -5.21 0.27 7.96
C SER A 60 -6.13 0.27 9.19
N ARG A 61 -5.74 -0.44 10.25
CA ARG A 61 -6.47 -0.44 11.53
C ARG A 61 -6.39 0.89 12.26
N LEU A 62 -5.22 1.53 12.31
CA LEU A 62 -5.03 2.83 12.97
C LEU A 62 -5.81 3.95 12.25
N PHE A 63 -5.84 3.92 10.92
CA PHE A 63 -6.51 4.92 10.10
C PHE A 63 -8.00 4.62 9.87
N GLY A 64 -8.47 3.39 10.12
CA GLY A 64 -9.84 3.00 9.83
C GLY A 64 -10.14 2.91 8.33
N THR A 65 -9.17 2.47 7.54
CA THR A 65 -9.25 2.33 6.08
C THR A 65 -8.83 0.92 5.67
N SER A 66 -9.00 0.52 4.41
CA SER A 66 -8.43 -0.72 3.89
C SER A 66 -6.95 -0.56 3.52
N VAL A 67 -6.21 -1.67 3.39
CA VAL A 67 -4.83 -1.62 2.87
C VAL A 67 -4.79 -1.05 1.45
N ASP A 68 -5.79 -1.38 0.64
CA ASP A 68 -5.90 -0.93 -0.75
C ASP A 68 -6.01 0.60 -0.85
N ASP A 69 -6.78 1.23 0.05
CA ASP A 69 -6.90 2.69 0.13
C ASP A 69 -5.55 3.41 0.39
N ILE A 70 -4.60 2.71 0.99
CA ILE A 70 -3.25 3.21 1.30
C ILE A 70 -2.32 3.06 0.10
N LEU A 71 -2.43 1.94 -0.64
CA LEU A 71 -1.51 1.58 -1.70
C LEU A 71 -1.74 2.39 -2.98
N ARG A 72 -0.66 2.71 -3.69
CA ARG A 72 -0.72 3.34 -5.01
C ARG A 72 0.15 2.59 -5.99
N GLY A 73 -0.40 2.26 -7.14
CA GLY A 73 0.32 1.68 -8.27
C GLY A 73 1.18 2.71 -9.00
N SER A 74 2.19 2.24 -9.72
CA SER A 74 3.10 3.04 -10.54
C SER A 74 2.57 3.44 -11.92
N ARG A 75 1.42 2.90 -12.33
CA ARG A 75 0.70 3.31 -13.54
C ARG A 75 -0.66 3.86 -13.12
N GLU A 76 -0.97 5.08 -13.51
CA GLU A 76 -2.31 5.68 -13.39
C GLU A 76 -3.27 5.07 -14.43
N GLU A 77 -3.42 3.75 -14.45
CA GLU A 77 -4.43 3.08 -15.25
C GLU A 77 -4.98 1.91 -14.44
N ASP A 78 -5.98 2.20 -13.60
CA ASP A 78 -7.05 1.26 -13.26
C ASP A 78 -7.91 0.93 -14.50
N GLU A 79 -7.32 0.89 -15.70
CA GLU A 79 -7.82 -0.01 -16.72
C GLU A 79 -7.38 -1.40 -16.27
N SER A 80 -8.22 -2.00 -15.42
CA SER A 80 -8.23 -3.44 -15.22
C SER A 80 -7.92 -4.09 -16.56
N PRO A 81 -6.83 -4.86 -16.72
CA PRO A 81 -6.63 -5.63 -17.93
C PRO A 81 -7.93 -6.37 -18.15
N SER A 82 -8.60 -6.10 -19.27
CA SER A 82 -9.81 -6.82 -19.59
C SER A 82 -9.51 -8.31 -19.38
N LEU A 83 -10.46 -9.00 -18.76
CA LEU A 83 -10.37 -10.42 -18.40
C LEU A 83 -9.95 -11.39 -19.53
N PRO A 84 -9.92 -11.08 -20.85
CA PRO A 84 -9.51 -12.05 -21.86
C PRO A 84 -8.14 -12.70 -21.61
N ALA A 85 -7.12 -11.96 -21.16
CA ALA A 85 -5.75 -12.51 -21.04
C ALA A 85 -5.59 -13.57 -19.94
N TYR A 86 -6.40 -13.51 -18.87
CA TYR A 86 -6.35 -14.48 -17.77
C TYR A 86 -7.30 -15.65 -17.96
N ARG A 87 -8.36 -15.49 -18.74
CA ARG A 87 -9.36 -16.52 -18.98
C ARG A 87 -8.78 -17.73 -19.72
N ASP A 88 -7.96 -17.49 -20.75
CA ASP A 88 -7.29 -18.54 -21.51
C ASP A 88 -6.35 -19.39 -20.62
N PHE A 89 -5.71 -18.76 -19.64
CA PHE A 89 -4.83 -19.45 -18.68
C PHE A 89 -5.62 -20.41 -17.78
N TYR A 90 -6.78 -20.00 -17.25
CA TYR A 90 -7.61 -20.86 -16.39
C TYR A 90 -8.36 -21.94 -17.16
N GLU A 91 -8.88 -21.63 -18.36
CA GLU A 91 -9.59 -22.60 -19.20
C GLU A 91 -8.66 -23.73 -19.67
N THR A 92 -7.40 -23.42 -20.01
CA THR A 92 -6.39 -24.43 -20.39
C THR A 92 -6.04 -25.37 -19.23
N LYS A 93 -6.07 -24.87 -17.99
CA LYS A 93 -5.72 -25.63 -16.76
C LYS A 93 -6.86 -26.50 -16.22
N LEU A 94 -8.11 -26.19 -16.55
CA LEU A 94 -9.31 -26.95 -16.16
C LEU A 94 -9.74 -27.96 -17.24
N ALA A 95 -9.28 -27.80 -18.48
CA ALA A 95 -9.54 -28.70 -19.59
C ALA A 95 -8.60 -29.93 -19.66
N GLY A 96 -7.74 -30.13 -18.65
CA GLY A 96 -6.73 -31.21 -18.59
C GLY A 96 -6.80 -32.02 -17.31
#